data_AF-A0A1B8ZZT8-F1
#
_entry.id   AF-A0A1B8ZZT8-F1
#
_cell.length_a   1.000
_cell.length_b   1.000
_cell.length_c   1.000
_cell.angle_alpha   90.00
_cell.angle_beta   90.00
_cell.angle_gamma   90.00
#
_symmetry.space_group_name_H-M   'P 1'
#
loop_
_entity.id
_entity.type
_entity.pdbx_description
1 polymer ?
#
loop_
_entity_poly.entity_id
_entity_poly.type
_entity_poly.pdbx_seq_one_letter_code
_entity_poly.pdbx_strand_id
1 'polypeptide(L)'
;MTSKQLNFFITDRDLELISDFFKGKSVKILLESNISDNYEIQALNQLPDKDMQSLVYLCDSKFLNEIEIKSTKNGVKYFDILSSSIMEFSSGGFDTDDQNTIHRGRFYYVKSFYNKFDDLEKKSNSYIEWCDNIIRRFKKEFLKKYSNDKEDLYSQSAIEWIENNNAVKSGGGFGWKKPL
;
A
#
# COMPACT_ATOMS: atom_id res chain seq x y z
N MET A 1 2.91 17.09 11.66
CA MET A 1 3.06 15.91 10.77
C MET A 1 2.11 16.05 9.59
N THR A 2 2.59 15.75 8.39
CA THR A 2 1.79 15.79 7.16
C THR A 2 1.96 14.48 6.41
N SER A 3 0.86 13.88 5.94
CA SER A 3 0.86 12.63 5.17
C SER A 3 -0.06 12.74 3.95
N LYS A 4 -0.06 11.72 3.11
CA LYS A 4 -1.05 11.56 2.03
C LYS A 4 -1.45 10.09 1.91
N GLN A 5 -2.73 9.88 1.60
CA GLN A 5 -3.28 8.56 1.34
C GLN A 5 -4.09 8.53 0.05
N LEU A 6 -4.19 7.35 -0.55
CA LEU A 6 -5.17 7.02 -1.58
C LEU A 6 -5.82 5.70 -1.19
N ASN A 7 -7.13 5.70 -1.01
CA ASN A 7 -7.90 4.48 -0.74
C ASN A 7 -8.50 3.93 -2.03
N PHE A 8 -8.57 2.62 -2.14
CA PHE A 8 -9.14 1.97 -3.32
C PHE A 8 -9.66 0.56 -3.01
N PHE A 9 -10.47 0.02 -3.93
CA PHE A 9 -10.88 -1.37 -3.97
C PHE A 9 -10.37 -2.03 -5.24
N ILE A 10 -9.70 -3.16 -5.09
CA ILE A 10 -9.23 -4.03 -6.18
C ILE A 10 -9.67 -5.47 -5.89
N THR A 11 -9.48 -6.36 -6.85
CA THR A 11 -9.61 -7.81 -6.63
C THR A 11 -8.32 -8.54 -6.97
N ASP A 12 -8.24 -9.82 -6.63
CA ASP A 12 -7.08 -10.65 -6.92
C ASP A 12 -6.74 -10.70 -8.42
N ARG A 13 -7.72 -10.46 -9.29
CA ARG A 13 -7.54 -10.37 -10.75
C ARG A 13 -6.63 -9.23 -11.18
N ASP A 14 -6.45 -8.22 -10.34
CA ASP A 14 -5.63 -7.05 -10.66
C ASP A 14 -4.18 -7.21 -10.18
N LEU A 15 -3.89 -8.14 -9.26
CA LEU A 15 -2.62 -8.20 -8.52
C LEU A 15 -1.41 -8.48 -9.41
N GLU A 16 -1.56 -9.36 -10.40
CA GLU A 16 -0.50 -9.66 -11.36
C GLU A 16 -0.12 -8.41 -12.18
N LEU A 17 -1.13 -7.71 -12.71
CA LEU A 17 -0.93 -6.47 -13.47
C LEU A 17 -0.31 -5.35 -12.60
N ILE A 18 -0.72 -5.27 -11.33
CA ILE A 18 -0.14 -4.32 -10.38
C ILE A 18 1.33 -4.66 -10.08
N SER A 19 1.64 -5.94 -9.92
CA SER A 19 3.02 -6.42 -9.72
C SER A 19 3.90 -6.04 -10.92
N ASP A 20 3.41 -6.27 -12.14
CA ASP A 20 4.09 -5.88 -13.38
C ASP A 20 4.23 -4.36 -13.51
N PHE A 21 3.22 -3.60 -13.10
CA PHE A 21 3.30 -2.14 -13.04
C PHE A 21 4.44 -1.69 -12.12
N PHE A 22 4.54 -2.22 -10.91
CA PHE A 22 5.63 -1.88 -9.98
C PHE A 22 7.00 -2.25 -10.54
N LYS A 23 7.12 -3.46 -11.11
CA LYS A 23 8.33 -3.91 -11.79
C LYS A 23 8.74 -2.99 -12.93
N GLY A 24 7.80 -2.58 -13.79
CA GLY A 24 8.02 -1.65 -14.90
C GLY A 24 8.33 -0.21 -14.47
N LYS A 25 8.16 0.12 -13.19
CA LYS A 25 8.58 1.39 -12.57
C LYS A 25 9.84 1.25 -11.73
N SER A 26 10.50 0.09 -11.75
CA SER A 26 11.67 -0.21 -10.93
C SER A 26 11.42 0.00 -9.43
N VAL A 27 10.18 -0.19 -8.98
CA VAL A 27 9.80 -0.10 -7.58
C VAL A 27 10.36 -1.31 -6.85
N LYS A 28 10.97 -1.06 -5.70
CA LYS A 28 11.41 -2.09 -4.75
C LYS A 28 10.30 -2.34 -3.76
N ILE A 29 10.04 -3.62 -3.51
CA ILE A 29 9.03 -4.08 -2.57
C ILE A 29 9.74 -4.63 -1.34
N LEU A 30 9.34 -4.15 -0.17
CA LEU A 30 10.00 -4.45 1.09
C LEU A 30 8.98 -5.12 2.01
N LEU A 31 9.45 -6.17 2.68
CA LEU A 31 8.71 -6.93 3.68
C LEU A 31 9.48 -6.92 4.98
N GLU A 32 8.78 -6.78 6.09
CA GLU A 32 9.41 -6.84 7.42
C GLU A 32 10.01 -8.22 7.69
N SER A 33 9.40 -9.29 7.16
CA SER A 33 9.92 -10.65 7.19
C SER A 33 11.25 -10.82 6.46
N ASN A 34 11.62 -9.87 5.60
CA ASN A 34 12.85 -9.89 4.81
C ASN A 34 13.96 -9.01 5.41
N ILE A 35 13.79 -8.55 6.64
CA ILE A 35 14.82 -7.85 7.39
C ILE A 35 15.74 -8.89 8.05
N SER A 36 17.02 -8.87 7.68
CA SER A 36 18.00 -9.83 8.21
C SER A 36 18.33 -9.59 9.68
N ASP A 37 19.04 -10.54 10.31
CA ASP A 37 19.55 -10.41 11.67
C ASP A 37 20.44 -9.18 11.86
N ASN A 38 21.17 -8.79 10.82
CA ASN A 38 22.07 -7.65 10.79
C ASN A 38 21.40 -6.35 10.30
N TYR A 39 20.07 -6.28 10.30
CA TYR A 39 19.30 -5.10 9.84
C TYR A 39 19.51 -4.77 8.36
N GLU A 40 19.80 -5.78 7.53
CA GLU A 40 19.87 -5.61 6.08
C GLU A 40 18.51 -5.88 5.43
N ILE A 41 18.17 -5.12 4.41
CA ILE A 41 16.87 -5.22 3.71
C ILE A 41 17.04 -6.05 2.45
N GLN A 42 16.32 -7.18 2.36
CA GLN A 42 16.22 -7.95 1.11
C GLN A 42 14.99 -7.53 0.31
N ALA A 43 15.19 -6.55 -0.57
CA ALA A 43 14.12 -6.03 -1.42
C ALA A 43 13.73 -7.00 -2.55
N LEU A 44 12.43 -7.07 -2.82
CA LEU A 44 11.83 -7.81 -3.93
C LEU A 44 11.57 -6.89 -5.13
N ASN A 45 11.44 -7.49 -6.31
CA ASN A 45 11.08 -6.79 -7.56
C ASN A 45 9.64 -7.10 -8.02
N GLN A 46 8.90 -7.87 -7.24
CA GLN A 46 7.53 -8.30 -7.51
C GLN A 46 6.77 -8.41 -6.20
N LEU A 47 5.44 -8.26 -6.25
CA LEU A 47 4.61 -8.50 -5.07
C LEU A 47 4.78 -9.97 -4.61
N PRO A 48 4.82 -10.24 -3.30
CA PRO A 48 4.88 -11.61 -2.79
C PRO A 48 3.56 -12.32 -3.07
N ASP A 49 3.41 -13.60 -2.72
CA ASP A 49 2.12 -14.31 -2.87
C ASP A 49 1.04 -13.75 -1.93
N LYS A 50 -0.23 -13.92 -2.30
CA LYS A 50 -1.40 -13.28 -1.66
C LYS A 50 -1.40 -13.38 -0.13
N ASP A 51 -0.99 -14.52 0.41
CA ASP A 51 -0.93 -14.80 1.85
C ASP A 51 0.08 -13.93 2.61
N MET A 52 0.99 -13.26 1.90
CA MET A 52 2.00 -12.33 2.45
C MET A 52 1.77 -10.88 2.01
N GLN A 53 0.71 -10.57 1.26
CA GLN A 53 0.50 -9.28 0.60
C GLN A 53 -0.29 -8.24 1.40
N SER A 54 -0.82 -8.56 2.59
CA SER A 54 -1.77 -7.67 3.29
C SER A 54 -1.22 -6.25 3.50
N LEU A 55 0.08 -6.13 3.72
CA LEU A 55 0.82 -4.88 3.74
C LEU A 55 2.26 -5.09 3.26
N VAL A 56 2.68 -4.31 2.28
CA VAL A 56 4.08 -4.21 1.84
C VAL A 56 4.52 -2.75 1.83
N TYR A 57 5.83 -2.52 1.81
CA TYR A 57 6.39 -1.18 1.64
C TYR A 57 7.05 -1.05 0.27
N LEU A 58 6.94 0.13 -0.32
CA LEU A 58 7.43 0.45 -1.65
C LEU A 58 8.50 1.53 -1.53
N CYS A 59 9.60 1.39 -2.25
CA CYS A 59 10.60 2.45 -2.38
C CYS A 59 11.26 2.46 -3.76
N ASP A 60 11.91 3.58 -4.08
CA ASP A 60 12.91 3.62 -5.15
C ASP A 60 14.25 3.11 -4.58
N SER A 61 15.08 2.47 -5.42
CA SER A 61 16.42 2.01 -5.01
C SER A 61 17.26 3.13 -4.39
N LYS A 62 17.10 4.38 -4.85
CA LYS A 62 17.86 5.52 -4.33
C LYS A 62 17.49 5.94 -2.91
N PHE A 63 16.37 5.46 -2.38
CA PHE A 63 15.90 5.75 -1.01
C PHE A 63 16.16 4.61 -0.03
N LEU A 64 16.77 3.50 -0.47
CA LEU A 64 17.01 2.33 0.40
C LEU A 64 17.89 2.67 1.62
N ASN A 65 18.81 3.62 1.48
CA ASN A 65 19.67 4.12 2.55
C ASN A 65 18.99 5.15 3.47
N GLU A 66 17.76 5.56 3.16
CA GLU A 66 16.93 6.47 3.96
C GLU A 66 15.86 5.68 4.77
N ILE A 67 16.02 4.36 4.91
CA ILE A 67 15.08 3.50 5.63
C ILE A 67 15.62 3.23 7.03
N GLU A 68 14.84 3.59 8.03
CA GLU A 68 15.11 3.30 9.44
C GLU A 68 14.38 2.00 9.83
N ILE A 69 15.14 1.05 10.36
CA ILE A 69 14.62 -0.19 10.91
C ILE A 69 14.65 -0.10 12.43
N LYS A 70 13.52 -0.42 13.06
CA LYS A 70 13.39 -0.51 14.51
C LYS A 70 13.15 -1.96 14.93
N SER A 71 13.37 -2.23 16.20
CA SER A 71 13.08 -3.54 16.79
C SER A 71 12.29 -3.38 18.10
N THR A 72 11.37 -4.30 18.32
CA THR A 72 10.66 -4.44 19.59
C THR A 72 11.57 -5.13 20.62
N LYS A 73 11.18 -5.09 21.90
CA LYS A 73 11.89 -5.81 22.97
C LYS A 73 12.00 -7.31 22.73
N ASN A 74 11.09 -7.89 21.95
CA ASN A 74 11.07 -9.32 21.62
C ASN A 74 11.82 -9.63 20.31
N GLY A 75 12.57 -8.67 19.76
CA GLY A 75 13.39 -8.86 18.56
C GLY A 75 12.64 -8.75 17.23
N VAL A 76 11.32 -8.52 17.24
CA VAL A 76 10.55 -8.28 16.00
C VAL A 76 11.01 -6.97 15.38
N LYS A 77 11.46 -7.02 14.13
CA LYS A 77 11.94 -5.86 13.36
C LYS A 77 10.85 -5.32 12.44
N TYR A 78 10.83 -4.01 12.27
CA TYR A 78 9.82 -3.31 11.47
C TYR A 78 10.40 -2.03 10.88
N PHE A 79 9.79 -1.52 9.82
CA PHE A 79 10.19 -0.25 9.21
C PHE A 79 9.54 0.93 9.94
N ASP A 80 10.30 1.96 10.29
CA ASP A 80 9.71 3.18 10.82
C ASP A 80 9.16 4.05 9.68
N ILE A 81 7.87 3.89 9.35
CA ILE A 81 7.20 4.65 8.29
C ILE A 81 7.27 6.18 8.49
N LEU A 82 7.38 6.66 9.74
CA LEU A 82 7.39 8.08 10.02
C LEU A 82 8.65 8.73 9.48
N SER A 83 9.83 8.18 9.83
CA SER A 83 11.12 8.70 9.39
C SER A 83 11.55 8.18 8.02
N SER A 84 11.25 6.93 7.68
CA SER A 84 11.80 6.24 6.50
C SER A 84 11.22 6.74 5.18
N SER A 85 12.03 6.92 4.13
CA SER A 85 11.56 7.26 2.78
C SER A 85 10.94 6.06 2.02
N ILE A 86 9.85 5.51 2.58
CA ILE A 86 9.08 4.37 2.05
C ILE A 86 7.59 4.72 1.96
N MET A 87 6.85 4.06 1.07
CA MET A 87 5.40 4.19 0.93
C MET A 87 4.73 2.86 1.29
N GLU A 88 3.74 2.89 2.17
CA GLU A 88 2.90 1.72 2.45
C GLU A 88 1.97 1.43 1.26
N PHE A 89 1.86 0.15 0.92
CA PHE A 89 0.87 -0.39 0.00
C PHE A 89 0.17 -1.57 0.67
N SER A 90 -1.12 -1.38 0.96
CA SER A 90 -2.02 -2.48 1.28
C SER A 90 -2.86 -2.76 0.05
N SER A 91 -2.79 -3.98 -0.47
CA SER A 91 -3.57 -4.40 -1.63
C SER A 91 -5.07 -4.39 -1.34
N GLY A 92 -5.49 -4.69 -0.09
CA GLY A 92 -6.88 -4.97 0.22
C GLY A 92 -7.33 -6.22 -0.52
N GLY A 93 -8.52 -6.19 -1.14
CA GLY A 93 -9.05 -7.34 -1.86
C GLY A 93 -9.73 -8.34 -0.93
N PHE A 94 -9.74 -9.62 -1.30
CA PHE A 94 -10.36 -10.66 -0.48
C PHE A 94 -9.39 -11.21 0.55
N ASP A 95 -9.87 -11.49 1.75
CA ASP A 95 -9.13 -12.35 2.67
C ASP A 95 -8.95 -13.74 2.04
N THR A 96 -7.88 -14.45 2.39
CA THR A 96 -7.60 -15.81 1.87
C THR A 96 -8.78 -16.74 2.12
N ASP A 97 -9.44 -16.60 3.28
CA ASP A 97 -10.54 -17.46 3.72
C ASP A 97 -11.95 -16.83 3.52
N ASP A 98 -12.06 -15.55 3.13
CA ASP A 98 -13.35 -14.89 2.88
C ASP A 98 -13.42 -14.20 1.51
N GLN A 99 -14.11 -14.86 0.57
CA GLN A 99 -14.41 -14.34 -0.76
C GLN A 99 -15.77 -13.60 -0.83
N ASN A 100 -16.40 -13.36 0.31
CA ASN A 100 -17.67 -12.62 0.41
C ASN A 100 -17.47 -11.16 0.78
N THR A 101 -16.25 -10.76 1.17
CA THR A 101 -15.92 -9.40 1.55
C THR A 101 -14.70 -8.91 0.77
N ILE A 102 -14.84 -7.80 0.05
CA ILE A 102 -13.70 -7.05 -0.48
C ILE A 102 -13.31 -6.00 0.56
N HIS A 103 -12.06 -6.04 1.00
CA HIS A 103 -11.43 -5.07 1.89
C HIS A 103 -10.78 -3.93 1.12
N ARG A 104 -10.81 -2.75 1.72
CA ARG A 104 -10.21 -1.54 1.15
C ARG A 104 -8.68 -1.59 1.21
N GLY A 105 -8.05 -1.42 0.06
CA GLY A 105 -6.61 -1.19 -0.07
C GLY A 105 -6.25 0.28 0.12
N ARG A 106 -4.95 0.55 0.33
CA ARG A 106 -4.44 1.92 0.47
C ARG A 106 -3.00 2.07 -0.02
N PHE A 107 -2.70 3.24 -0.56
CA PHE A 107 -1.37 3.83 -0.50
C PHE A 107 -1.30 4.81 0.67
N TYR A 108 -0.21 4.82 1.41
CA TYR A 108 0.04 5.80 2.46
C TYR A 108 1.52 6.18 2.53
N TYR A 109 1.81 7.47 2.66
CA TYR A 109 3.18 7.94 2.89
C TYR A 109 3.22 9.24 3.69
N VAL A 110 4.31 9.43 4.44
CA VAL A 110 4.53 10.58 5.32
C VAL A 110 5.41 11.61 4.61
N LYS A 111 4.99 12.88 4.61
CA LYS A 111 5.72 14.02 4.02
C LYS A 111 6.58 14.76 5.04
N SER A 112 6.14 14.79 6.29
CA SER A 112 6.88 15.37 7.41
C SER A 112 6.47 14.74 8.73
N PHE A 113 7.43 14.61 9.64
CA PHE A 113 7.27 14.00 10.96
C PHE A 113 7.99 14.85 12.01
N TYR A 114 7.63 14.67 13.29
CA TYR A 114 8.37 15.29 14.39
C TYR A 114 9.52 14.35 14.77
N ASN A 115 10.74 14.86 14.75
CA ASN A 115 11.91 14.06 15.13
C ASN A 115 12.05 13.98 16.66
N LYS A 116 13.10 13.31 17.12
CA LYS A 116 13.35 13.10 18.57
C LYS A 116 13.59 14.39 19.38
N PHE A 117 13.79 15.52 18.71
CA PHE A 117 13.98 16.84 19.31
C PHE A 117 12.72 17.71 19.25
N ASP A 118 11.58 17.13 18.82
CA ASP A 118 10.31 17.83 18.59
C ASP A 118 10.37 18.87 17.45
N ASP A 119 11.38 18.75 16.57
CA ASP A 119 11.48 19.55 15.36
C ASP A 119 10.71 18.89 14.22
N LEU A 120 9.97 19.70 13.45
CA LEU A 120 9.28 19.23 12.25
C LEU A 120 10.28 19.00 11.12
N GLU A 121 10.57 17.73 10.83
CA GLU A 121 11.43 17.31 9.75
C GLU A 121 10.60 16.97 8.49
N LYS A 122 11.02 17.51 7.34
CA LYS A 122 10.36 17.28 6.05
C LYS A 122 11.18 16.28 5.23
N LYS A 123 10.51 15.26 4.68
CA LYS A 123 11.15 14.33 3.75
C LYS A 123 11.55 15.03 2.46
N SER A 124 12.54 14.46 1.76
CA SER A 124 13.08 15.04 0.54
C SER A 124 11.99 15.26 -0.52
N ASN A 125 12.07 16.37 -1.27
CA ASN A 125 11.10 16.64 -2.34
C ASN A 125 11.13 15.52 -3.40
N SER A 126 12.30 14.94 -3.66
CA SER A 126 12.47 13.84 -4.61
C SER A 126 11.69 12.58 -4.19
N TYR A 127 11.61 12.27 -2.90
CA TYR A 127 10.78 11.18 -2.37
C TYR A 127 9.29 11.48 -2.49
N ILE A 128 8.88 12.71 -2.13
CA ILE A 128 7.48 13.12 -2.22
C ILE A 128 6.98 13.06 -3.68
N GLU A 129 7.77 13.59 -4.61
CA GLU A 129 7.49 13.56 -6.04
C GLU A 129 7.43 12.14 -6.61
N TRP A 130 8.32 11.25 -6.14
CA TRP A 130 8.29 9.84 -6.50
C TRP A 130 6.98 9.18 -6.05
N CYS A 131 6.60 9.34 -4.79
CA CYS A 131 5.33 8.80 -4.25
C CYS A 131 4.12 9.34 -5.04
N ASP A 132 4.09 10.66 -5.28
CA ASP A 132 3.02 11.30 -6.04
C ASP A 132 2.95 10.79 -7.49
N ASN A 133 4.09 10.49 -8.11
CA ASN A 133 4.15 9.92 -9.45
C ASN A 133 3.58 8.51 -9.51
N ILE A 134 3.97 7.64 -8.56
CA ILE A 134 3.47 6.26 -8.48
C ILE A 134 1.95 6.28 -8.30
N ILE A 135 1.44 7.01 -7.30
CA ILE A 135 0.00 7.11 -7.02
C ILE A 135 -0.77 7.63 -8.24
N ARG A 136 -0.27 8.69 -8.89
CA ARG A 136 -0.93 9.28 -10.05
C ARG A 136 -1.01 8.32 -11.23
N ARG A 137 0.08 7.57 -11.50
CA ARG A 137 0.12 6.59 -12.59
C ARG A 137 -0.76 5.37 -12.26
N PHE A 138 -0.65 4.83 -11.05
CA PHE A 138 -1.50 3.73 -10.58
C PHE A 138 -2.98 4.07 -10.71
N LYS A 139 -3.37 5.27 -10.24
CA LYS A 139 -4.75 5.74 -10.37
C LYS A 139 -5.22 5.81 -11.82
N LYS A 140 -4.38 6.30 -12.74
CA LYS A 140 -4.73 6.40 -14.16
C LYS A 140 -4.91 5.03 -14.82
N GLU A 141 -4.14 4.05 -14.37
CA GLU A 141 -4.07 2.73 -14.99
C GLU A 141 -5.13 1.77 -14.45
N PHE A 142 -5.31 1.73 -13.13
CA PHE A 142 -6.14 0.72 -12.48
C PHE A 142 -7.48 1.24 -11.97
N LEU A 143 -7.61 2.54 -11.70
CA LEU A 143 -8.68 3.04 -10.84
C LEU A 143 -9.67 3.96 -11.56
N LYS A 144 -10.95 3.78 -11.25
CA LYS A 144 -12.08 4.57 -11.72
C LYS A 144 -12.91 5.04 -10.53
N LYS A 145 -13.72 6.08 -10.75
CA LYS A 145 -14.79 6.41 -9.81
C LYS A 145 -15.93 5.42 -10.02
N TYR A 146 -16.55 5.01 -8.92
CA TYR A 146 -17.72 4.15 -8.94
C TYR A 146 -18.76 4.69 -7.98
N SER A 147 -20.03 4.66 -8.38
CA SER A 147 -21.13 5.26 -7.63
C SER A 147 -20.91 6.76 -7.35
N ASN A 148 -21.70 7.33 -6.45
CA ASN A 148 -21.50 8.68 -5.92
C ASN A 148 -20.42 8.72 -4.82
N ASP A 149 -19.54 7.73 -4.78
CA ASP A 149 -18.43 7.68 -3.84
C ASP A 149 -17.37 8.72 -4.21
N LYS A 150 -17.05 9.58 -3.25
CA LYS A 150 -16.06 10.65 -3.41
C LYS A 150 -14.72 10.30 -2.78
N GLU A 151 -14.69 9.33 -1.88
CA GLU A 151 -13.52 9.03 -1.04
C GLU A 151 -12.67 7.91 -1.62
N ASP A 152 -13.31 6.89 -2.17
CA ASP A 152 -12.64 5.70 -2.66
C ASP A 152 -12.68 5.59 -4.18
N LEU A 153 -11.68 4.89 -4.74
CA LEU A 153 -11.63 4.54 -6.15
C LEU A 153 -11.63 3.01 -6.32
N TYR A 154 -11.92 2.55 -7.53
CA TYR A 154 -12.25 1.15 -7.77
C TYR A 154 -11.59 0.65 -9.04
N SER A 155 -11.04 -0.55 -9.01
CA SER A 155 -10.71 -1.24 -10.26
C SER A 155 -11.97 -1.70 -10.98
N GLN A 156 -11.81 -1.99 -12.27
CA GLN A 156 -12.88 -2.54 -13.08
C GLN A 156 -13.37 -3.89 -12.51
N SER A 157 -12.46 -4.76 -12.08
CA SER A 157 -12.82 -6.06 -11.53
C SER A 157 -13.54 -5.95 -10.19
N ALA A 158 -13.22 -4.96 -9.35
CA ALA A 158 -13.93 -4.68 -8.11
C ALA A 158 -15.37 -4.20 -8.38
N ILE A 159 -15.55 -3.29 -9.34
CA ILE A 159 -16.89 -2.82 -9.77
C ILE A 159 -17.74 -4.00 -10.22
N GLU A 160 -17.21 -4.83 -11.12
CA GLU A 160 -17.91 -6.00 -11.65
C GLU A 160 -18.31 -6.98 -10.54
N TRP A 161 -17.42 -7.22 -9.58
CA TRP A 161 -17.75 -8.08 -8.46
C TRP A 161 -18.86 -7.48 -7.59
N ILE A 162 -18.81 -6.18 -7.30
CA ILE A 162 -19.83 -5.49 -6.49
C ILE A 162 -21.20 -5.60 -7.16
N GLU A 163 -21.28 -5.31 -8.46
CA GLU A 163 -22.53 -5.33 -9.23
C GLU A 163 -23.09 -6.74 -9.37
N ASN A 164 -22.25 -7.71 -9.74
CA ASN A 164 -22.70 -9.09 -9.95
C ASN A 164 -23.19 -9.78 -8.68
N ASN A 165 -22.72 -9.35 -7.51
CA ASN A 165 -23.10 -9.93 -6.22
C ASN A 165 -24.10 -9.08 -5.44
N ASN A 166 -24.59 -7.96 -6.01
CA ASN A 166 -25.40 -6.97 -5.29
C ASN A 166 -24.78 -6.58 -3.94
N ALA A 167 -23.45 -6.48 -3.89
CA ALA A 167 -22.74 -6.27 -2.65
C ALA A 167 -23.10 -4.91 -2.03
N VAL A 168 -23.12 -4.86 -0.71
CA VAL A 168 -23.41 -3.64 0.05
C VAL A 168 -22.16 -3.18 0.78
N LYS A 169 -22.00 -1.86 0.92
CA LYS A 169 -20.94 -1.31 1.76
C LYS A 169 -21.08 -1.84 3.19
N SER A 170 -19.97 -2.27 3.76
CA SER A 170 -19.89 -2.85 5.09
C SER A 170 -18.76 -2.20 5.90
N GLY A 171 -18.75 -2.45 7.21
CA GLY A 171 -17.71 -1.99 8.12
C GLY A 171 -17.47 -0.49 8.01
N GLY A 172 -18.49 0.37 8.06
CA GLY A 172 -18.31 1.83 7.98
C GLY A 172 -17.69 2.35 6.68
N GLY A 173 -17.71 1.58 5.59
CA GLY A 173 -17.10 1.94 4.31
C GLY A 173 -15.70 1.35 4.10
N PHE A 174 -15.19 0.53 5.03
CA PHE A 174 -13.92 -0.18 4.87
C PHE A 174 -14.03 -1.44 4.01
N GLY A 175 -15.23 -1.85 3.59
CA GLY A 175 -15.41 -3.05 2.77
C GLY A 175 -16.71 -3.06 1.96
N TRP A 176 -16.81 -4.03 1.05
CA TRP A 176 -18.02 -4.41 0.33
C TRP A 176 -18.32 -5.87 0.62
N LYS A 177 -19.55 -6.19 1.01
CA LYS A 177 -19.94 -7.54 1.43
C LYS A 177 -21.18 -8.02 0.67
N LYS A 178 -21.21 -9.29 0.30
CA LYS A 178 -22.42 -9.91 -0.26
C LYS A 178 -23.57 -9.87 0.76
N PRO A 179 -24.80 -9.53 0.35
CA PRO A 179 -25.96 -9.72 1.21
C PRO A 179 -26.13 -11.22 1.51
N LEU A 180 -26.52 -11.53 2.76
CA LEU A 180 -26.85 -12.90 3.19
C LEU A 180 -28.15 -13.38 2.56
#